data_AF-A0A858U5C1-F1
#
_entry.id   AF-A0A858U5C1-F1
#
_cell.length_a   1.000
_cell.length_b   1.000
_cell.length_c   1.000
_cell.angle_alpha   90.00
_cell.angle_beta   90.00
_cell.angle_gamma   90.00
#
_symmetry.space_group_name_H-M   'P 1'
#
loop_
_entity.id
_entity.type
_entity.pdbx_description
1 polymer ?
#
loop_
_entity_poly.entity_id
_entity_poly.type
_entity_poly.pdbx_seq_one_letter_code
_entity_poly.pdbx_strand_id
1 'polypeptide(L)'
;MKKTRLYPLMLIAPFAAILPAAISCSVTKKSEDQGYLDIKKISRVYLNRLSLGQIASLHNNEKIFYYYDDNDKKQYFDSAAVENNQLMLIKNQNEKVKYNLDFPVKSSWKQILSQFNNFNIIESNEQSNIDDFLNEYTFDQIDTANGFNDEWFSVLAEKNQHDYNQSGEPYFSDIQTIIFRFIRDIDINFSIMNRRFIVNSDRERTLFSSLFQTQYIQAKEWLKQDDQKKLFLELLELYLNKFNVNVKKIIVDWNKAKVRTSYSGATDYVEFEIDDILDWNNNSIMPQGKKAIKYYINNFRNYNTAQKFGVGQKLETKYPLFTDYISNPLLYINGGKYLNVVDNINYFIKGATSIDYWNAKGLMYLFSNFKDEFFYIEVPKDKQKVDKEYQIVDFNFNNYFNTNQLIEATVKVTRWDNSFEYFTWISSNFDDHGHRLKGMIVNNVKPEDVQVSDIFSYKNKIEEAPEGIKLSDFIKVKDTDTAFHILLEKAGEHLEQLFSYWDNDSRRNYEAAKLTTDSFQVKVLAAYFNNYLLAYALENEKGKIHSGVKRIDVNVIPDQSQFGRVYLRLDFMGFASDNDLKFKSENEKKYQSVYLYWNGFKGYSQPLNKLFEVDRIERGK
;
A
#
# COMPACT_ATOMS: atom_id res chain seq x y z
N MET A 1 -67.70 22.38 25.88
CA MET A 1 -66.45 21.82 25.32
C MET A 1 -65.26 22.50 25.98
N LYS A 2 -64.29 21.68 26.44
CA LYS A 2 -62.93 21.98 26.94
C LYS A 2 -62.76 23.13 27.94
N LYS A 3 -62.67 22.77 29.23
CA LYS A 3 -62.27 23.63 30.34
C LYS A 3 -60.74 23.77 30.42
N THR A 4 -60.33 25.01 30.58
CA THR A 4 -59.01 25.51 30.97
C THR A 4 -58.70 25.28 32.45
N ARG A 5 -57.39 25.08 32.71
CA ARG A 5 -56.55 25.42 33.89
C ARG A 5 -57.04 25.08 35.30
N LEU A 6 -56.17 24.40 36.06
CA LEU A 6 -55.53 24.90 37.29
C LEU A 6 -54.66 23.78 37.91
N TYR A 7 -53.42 24.12 38.28
CA TYR A 7 -52.75 23.44 39.39
C TYR A 7 -53.41 23.94 40.70
N PRO A 8 -53.52 23.09 41.73
CA PRO A 8 -52.62 23.27 42.87
C PRO A 8 -52.26 22.00 43.67
N LEU A 9 -51.13 22.15 44.39
CA LEU A 9 -50.73 21.62 45.70
C LEU A 9 -51.21 20.24 46.22
N MET A 10 -50.18 19.43 46.53
CA MET A 10 -49.94 18.65 47.75
C MET A 10 -51.15 18.06 48.50
N LEU A 11 -51.16 16.73 48.58
CA LEU A 11 -51.52 16.02 49.81
C LEU A 11 -50.61 14.80 50.01
N ILE A 12 -50.12 14.74 51.23
CA ILE A 12 -49.10 13.87 51.79
C ILE A 12 -49.71 12.48 52.06
N ALA A 13 -49.02 11.42 51.68
CA ALA A 13 -49.19 10.09 52.27
C ALA A 13 -47.82 9.62 52.78
N PRO A 14 -47.74 9.04 53.99
CA PRO A 14 -46.47 8.82 54.69
C PRO A 14 -45.69 7.69 54.02
N PHE A 15 -44.50 8.03 53.51
CA PHE A 15 -43.47 7.05 53.21
C PHE A 15 -43.06 6.39 54.53
N ALA A 16 -43.43 5.13 54.71
CA ALA A 16 -42.76 4.26 55.66
C ALA A 16 -41.26 4.30 55.33
N ALA A 17 -40.47 4.78 56.29
CA ALA A 17 -39.02 4.81 56.22
C ALA A 17 -38.48 3.38 56.15
N ILE A 18 -38.38 2.85 54.93
CA ILE A 18 -37.39 1.83 54.62
C ILE A 18 -36.09 2.60 54.47
N LEU A 19 -35.36 2.72 55.57
CA LEU A 19 -33.96 3.09 55.55
C LEU A 19 -33.30 2.29 54.43
N PRO A 20 -32.69 2.91 53.41
CA PRO A 20 -31.80 2.19 52.54
C PRO A 20 -30.71 1.65 53.48
N ALA A 21 -30.65 0.33 53.63
CA ALA A 21 -29.44 -0.29 54.10
C ALA A 21 -28.35 0.26 53.18
N ALA A 22 -27.54 1.17 53.71
CA ALA A 22 -26.31 1.57 53.10
C ALA A 22 -25.48 0.29 53.04
N ILE A 23 -25.66 -0.47 51.95
CA ILE A 23 -24.65 -1.39 51.48
C ILE A 23 -23.53 -0.45 51.10
N SER A 24 -22.69 -0.18 52.10
CA SER A 24 -21.33 0.25 51.92
C SER A 24 -20.79 -0.64 50.79
N CYS A 25 -20.72 -0.08 49.59
CA CYS A 25 -19.75 -0.50 48.61
C CYS A 25 -18.41 -0.21 49.27
N SER A 26 -17.98 -1.15 50.12
CA SER A 26 -16.60 -1.33 50.42
C SER A 26 -15.93 -1.43 49.05
N VAL A 27 -15.23 -0.37 48.67
CA VAL A 27 -14.22 -0.42 47.63
C VAL A 27 -13.32 -1.55 48.09
N THR A 28 -13.55 -2.73 47.52
CA THR A 28 -12.79 -3.93 47.81
C THR A 28 -11.36 -3.52 47.54
N LYS A 29 -10.50 -3.53 48.57
CA LYS A 29 -9.06 -3.33 48.38
C LYS A 29 -8.68 -4.18 47.15
N LYS A 30 -8.20 -3.52 46.09
CA LYS A 30 -7.69 -4.24 44.92
C LYS A 30 -6.60 -5.15 45.47
N SER A 31 -6.83 -6.46 45.41
CA SER A 31 -5.98 -7.42 46.11
C SER A 31 -4.67 -7.60 45.33
N GLU A 32 -3.56 -7.72 46.08
CA GLU A 32 -2.29 -8.39 45.74
C GLU A 32 -2.43 -9.48 44.66
N ASP A 33 -3.39 -10.36 44.95
CA ASP A 33 -3.50 -11.70 44.39
C ASP A 33 -4.46 -11.77 43.19
N GLN A 34 -5.02 -10.63 42.76
CA GLN A 34 -5.94 -10.59 41.62
C GLN A 34 -5.21 -10.11 40.36
N GLY A 35 -5.11 -11.01 39.38
CA GLY A 35 -4.71 -10.63 38.03
C GLY A 35 -5.86 -9.94 37.28
N TYR A 36 -5.54 -8.85 36.59
CA TYR A 36 -6.47 -8.09 35.75
C TYR A 36 -6.01 -8.10 34.29
N LEU A 37 -6.98 -8.13 33.36
CA LEU A 37 -6.72 -7.96 31.93
C LEU A 37 -6.66 -6.48 31.55
N ASP A 38 -5.61 -6.06 30.83
CA ASP A 38 -5.47 -4.71 30.30
C ASP A 38 -6.31 -4.52 29.03
N ILE A 39 -7.59 -4.19 29.19
CA ILE A 39 -8.52 -4.02 28.06
C ILE A 39 -8.15 -2.87 27.11
N LYS A 40 -7.25 -1.96 27.53
CA LYS A 40 -6.69 -0.92 26.67
C LYS A 40 -5.62 -1.44 25.72
N LYS A 41 -5.05 -2.62 25.99
CA LYS A 41 -4.11 -3.30 25.10
C LYS A 41 -4.77 -4.37 24.23
N ILE A 42 -5.84 -5.00 24.70
CA ILE A 42 -6.41 -6.17 24.04
C ILE A 42 -7.90 -6.35 24.39
N SER A 43 -8.70 -6.88 23.46
CA SER A 43 -10.08 -7.23 23.76
C SER A 43 -10.25 -8.69 24.16
N ARG A 44 -11.24 -8.96 25.02
CA ARG A 44 -11.73 -10.32 25.29
C ARG A 44 -12.21 -11.01 24.00
N VAL A 45 -12.78 -10.25 23.06
CA VAL A 45 -13.21 -10.78 21.75
C VAL A 45 -12.05 -11.40 20.98
N TYR A 46 -10.87 -10.79 21.04
CA TYR A 46 -9.66 -11.38 20.44
C TYR A 46 -9.22 -12.63 21.20
N LEU A 47 -9.13 -12.55 22.53
CA LEU A 47 -8.72 -13.67 23.40
C LEU A 47 -9.63 -14.90 23.25
N ASN A 48 -10.93 -14.71 22.98
CA ASN A 48 -11.88 -15.79 22.72
C ASN A 48 -11.55 -16.65 21.50
N ARG A 49 -10.61 -16.22 20.67
CA ARG A 49 -10.14 -16.94 19.47
C ARG A 49 -8.86 -17.72 19.73
N LEU A 50 -8.24 -17.52 20.89
CA LEU A 50 -6.93 -18.07 21.25
C LEU A 50 -7.09 -19.22 22.27
N SER A 51 -6.14 -20.14 22.26
CA SER A 51 -5.98 -21.14 23.32
C SER A 51 -5.17 -20.59 24.50
N LEU A 52 -5.17 -21.29 25.63
CA LEU A 52 -4.40 -20.89 26.81
C LEU A 52 -2.91 -20.70 26.52
N GLY A 53 -2.29 -21.60 25.75
CA GLY A 53 -0.88 -21.50 25.38
C GLY A 53 -0.60 -20.25 24.55
N GLN A 54 -1.52 -19.88 23.65
CA GLN A 54 -1.42 -18.65 22.86
C GLN A 54 -1.59 -17.40 23.72
N ILE A 55 -2.50 -17.42 24.69
CA ILE A 55 -2.70 -16.30 25.62
C ILE A 55 -1.46 -16.10 26.51
N ALA A 56 -0.83 -17.20 26.98
CA ALA A 56 0.42 -17.15 27.72
C ALA A 56 1.57 -16.57 26.87
N SER A 57 1.72 -17.06 25.63
CA SER A 57 2.69 -16.53 24.64
C SER A 57 2.50 -15.03 24.42
N LEU A 58 1.25 -14.61 24.19
CA LEU A 58 0.92 -13.20 23.97
C LEU A 58 1.25 -12.34 25.19
N HIS A 59 0.97 -12.81 26.40
CA HIS A 59 1.35 -12.08 27.61
C HIS A 59 2.87 -11.96 27.77
N ASN A 60 3.61 -13.02 27.47
CA ASN A 60 5.07 -13.00 27.60
C ASN A 60 5.73 -11.95 26.70
N ASN A 61 5.14 -11.70 25.53
CA ASN A 61 5.62 -10.73 24.55
C ASN A 61 5.08 -9.31 24.77
N GLU A 62 3.78 -9.16 25.05
CA GLU A 62 3.09 -7.86 24.99
C GLU A 62 2.61 -7.33 26.35
N LYS A 63 2.75 -8.12 27.41
CA LYS A 63 2.33 -7.80 28.79
C LYS A 63 0.89 -7.30 28.86
N ILE A 64 -0.07 -8.22 28.75
CA ILE A 64 -1.52 -7.93 28.73
C ILE A 64 -2.22 -8.12 30.09
N PHE A 65 -1.54 -8.70 31.09
CA PHE A 65 -2.08 -8.92 32.42
C PHE A 65 -1.30 -8.12 33.45
N TYR A 66 -2.00 -7.52 34.41
CA TYR A 66 -1.42 -6.64 35.41
C TYR A 66 -2.05 -6.86 36.78
N TYR A 67 -1.37 -6.38 37.82
CA TYR A 67 -1.84 -6.33 39.20
C TYR A 67 -1.57 -4.92 39.77
N TYR A 68 -2.09 -4.62 40.96
CA TYR A 68 -1.76 -3.40 41.69
C TYR A 68 -0.81 -3.76 42.83
N ASP A 69 0.33 -3.08 42.94
CA ASP A 69 1.21 -3.25 44.09
C ASP A 69 0.62 -2.64 45.37
N ASP A 70 1.29 -2.87 46.50
CA ASP A 70 0.95 -2.31 47.83
C ASP A 70 0.74 -0.79 47.85
N ASN A 71 1.26 -0.06 46.84
CA ASN A 71 1.10 1.40 46.69
C ASN A 71 -0.03 1.78 45.70
N ASP A 72 -0.90 0.84 45.34
CA ASP A 72 -1.95 0.97 44.31
C ASP A 72 -1.41 1.40 42.93
N LYS A 73 -0.15 1.06 42.62
CA LYS A 73 0.42 1.29 41.28
C LYS A 73 0.25 0.06 40.42
N LYS A 74 -0.16 0.29 39.16
CA LYS A 74 -0.28 -0.76 38.15
C LYS A 74 1.09 -1.34 37.80
N GLN A 75 1.25 -2.64 37.98
CA GLN A 75 2.43 -3.42 37.58
C GLN A 75 2.01 -4.57 36.66
N TYR A 76 2.82 -4.89 35.65
CA TYR A 76 2.55 -6.06 34.79
C TYR A 76 3.16 -7.32 35.42
N PHE A 77 2.53 -8.47 35.20
CA PHE A 77 3.15 -9.75 35.52
C PHE A 77 4.40 -9.98 34.66
N ASP A 78 5.39 -10.68 35.21
CA ASP A 78 6.67 -10.94 34.55
C ASP A 78 6.52 -11.92 33.39
N SER A 79 5.69 -12.95 33.59
CA SER A 79 5.40 -13.95 32.57
C SER A 79 4.09 -14.70 32.85
N ALA A 80 3.68 -15.54 31.91
CA ALA A 80 2.57 -16.47 32.03
C ALA A 80 2.98 -17.86 31.52
N ALA A 81 2.38 -18.89 32.11
CA ALA A 81 2.54 -20.29 31.73
C ALA A 81 1.19 -21.03 31.82
N VAL A 82 1.10 -22.19 31.19
CA VAL A 82 -0.06 -23.08 31.30
C VAL A 82 0.32 -24.30 32.12
N GLU A 83 -0.34 -24.49 33.26
CA GLU A 83 -0.12 -25.62 34.16
C GLU A 83 -1.46 -26.26 34.50
N ASN A 84 -1.57 -27.58 34.35
CA ASN A 84 -2.81 -28.32 34.60
C ASN A 84 -4.04 -27.71 33.88
N ASN A 85 -3.83 -27.25 32.64
CA ASN A 85 -4.85 -26.57 31.83
C ASN A 85 -5.41 -25.27 32.48
N GLN A 86 -4.58 -24.59 33.27
CA GLN A 86 -4.89 -23.31 33.90
C GLN A 86 -3.81 -22.28 33.54
N LEU A 87 -4.24 -21.02 33.35
CA LEU A 87 -3.33 -19.91 33.11
C LEU A 87 -2.72 -19.44 34.44
N MET A 88 -1.41 -19.61 34.58
CA MET A 88 -0.63 -19.16 35.73
C MET A 88 0.11 -17.88 35.34
N LEU A 89 -0.12 -16.80 36.10
CA LEU A 89 0.60 -15.53 35.96
C LEU A 89 1.73 -15.50 37.00
N ILE A 90 2.92 -15.08 36.58
CA ILE A 90 4.14 -15.12 37.38
C ILE A 90 4.52 -13.70 37.78
N LYS A 91 4.63 -13.45 39.08
CA LYS A 91 5.07 -12.19 39.72
C LYS A 91 6.42 -12.43 40.40
N ASN A 92 7.31 -11.43 40.37
CA ASN A 92 8.62 -11.46 41.01
C ASN A 92 9.43 -12.74 40.69
N GLN A 93 9.39 -13.16 39.42
CA GLN A 93 10.04 -14.36 38.87
C GLN A 93 9.58 -15.74 39.40
N ASN A 94 8.95 -15.84 40.58
CA ASN A 94 8.64 -17.13 41.21
C ASN A 94 7.21 -17.27 41.75
N GLU A 95 6.51 -16.17 42.03
CA GLU A 95 5.18 -16.21 42.63
C GLU A 95 4.13 -16.49 41.56
N LYS A 96 3.36 -17.58 41.71
CA LYS A 96 2.36 -18.01 40.73
C LYS A 96 0.95 -17.67 41.21
N VAL A 97 0.27 -16.83 40.43
CA VAL A 97 -1.12 -16.45 40.63
C VAL A 97 -1.98 -17.09 39.55
N LYS A 98 -2.99 -17.87 39.95
CA LYS A 98 -3.96 -18.43 38.99
C LYS A 98 -4.87 -17.32 38.46
N TYR A 99 -4.92 -17.13 37.15
CA TYR A 99 -5.88 -16.23 36.53
C TYR A 99 -7.23 -16.95 36.33
N ASN A 100 -8.28 -16.39 36.91
CA ASN A 100 -9.64 -16.85 36.67
C ASN A 100 -10.19 -16.20 35.40
N LEU A 101 -10.25 -16.98 34.32
CA LEU A 101 -10.79 -16.52 33.04
C LEU A 101 -12.23 -16.04 33.18
N ASP A 102 -12.48 -14.82 32.76
CA ASP A 102 -13.80 -14.19 32.66
C ASP A 102 -14.31 -14.16 31.21
N PHE A 103 -13.73 -14.99 30.34
CA PHE A 103 -14.05 -15.12 28.92
C PHE A 103 -13.75 -16.54 28.41
N PRO A 104 -14.46 -17.04 27.38
CA PRO A 104 -14.21 -18.37 26.82
C PRO A 104 -12.87 -18.42 26.08
N VAL A 105 -12.24 -19.60 26.02
CA VAL A 105 -11.01 -19.84 25.25
C VAL A 105 -11.19 -21.00 24.28
N LYS A 106 -10.39 -21.06 23.22
CA LYS A 106 -10.38 -22.19 22.29
C LYS A 106 -9.52 -23.33 22.83
N SER A 107 -9.88 -24.56 22.46
CA SER A 107 -9.02 -25.72 22.67
C SER A 107 -7.68 -25.54 21.93
N SER A 108 -6.61 -26.13 22.47
CA SER A 108 -5.36 -26.31 21.73
C SER A 108 -5.53 -27.36 20.63
N TRP A 109 -4.51 -27.52 19.79
CA TRP A 109 -4.47 -28.46 18.68
C TRP A 109 -3.45 -29.56 18.89
N LYS A 110 -3.72 -30.73 18.31
CA LYS A 110 -2.76 -31.81 18.14
C LYS A 110 -2.88 -32.38 16.74
N GLN A 111 -1.74 -32.65 16.11
CA GLN A 111 -1.70 -33.41 14.87
C GLN A 111 -1.72 -34.91 15.20
N ILE A 112 -2.60 -35.65 14.52
CA ILE A 112 -2.68 -37.11 14.63
C ILE A 112 -2.70 -37.74 13.23
N LEU A 113 -2.10 -38.93 13.11
CA LEU A 113 -2.29 -39.78 11.93
C LEU A 113 -3.61 -40.55 12.09
N SER A 114 -4.49 -40.41 11.12
CA SER A 114 -5.79 -41.08 11.14
C SER A 114 -5.70 -42.53 10.64
N GLN A 115 -6.77 -43.28 10.85
CA GLN A 115 -6.93 -44.64 10.28
C GLN A 115 -6.91 -44.67 8.75
N PHE A 116 -7.13 -43.54 8.08
CA PHE A 116 -7.10 -43.40 6.62
C PHE A 116 -5.73 -42.96 6.10
N ASN A 117 -4.67 -43.07 6.92
CA ASN A 117 -3.29 -42.72 6.58
C ASN A 117 -3.11 -41.23 6.17
N ASN A 118 -3.88 -40.33 6.79
CA ASN A 118 -3.75 -38.89 6.60
C ASN A 118 -3.57 -38.15 7.94
N PHE A 119 -2.84 -37.05 7.92
CA PHE A 119 -2.68 -36.17 9.06
C PHE A 119 -3.93 -35.30 9.24
N ASN A 120 -4.47 -35.33 10.45
CA ASN A 120 -5.59 -34.53 10.90
C ASN A 120 -5.17 -33.62 12.05
N ILE A 121 -5.76 -32.44 12.12
CA ILE A 121 -5.73 -31.59 13.31
C ILE A 121 -6.98 -31.84 14.13
N ILE A 122 -6.79 -32.19 15.41
CA ILE A 122 -7.87 -32.36 16.38
C ILE A 122 -7.74 -31.36 17.52
N GLU A 123 -8.86 -31.05 18.17
CA GLU A 123 -8.85 -30.30 19.42
C GLU A 123 -8.32 -31.20 20.55
N SER A 124 -7.23 -30.77 21.18
CA SER A 124 -6.61 -31.47 22.31
C SER A 124 -5.77 -30.50 23.12
N ASN A 125 -5.77 -30.66 24.45
CA ASN A 125 -4.89 -29.91 25.35
C ASN A 125 -3.61 -30.68 25.68
N GLU A 126 -3.38 -31.83 25.05
CA GLU A 126 -2.12 -32.55 25.16
C GLU A 126 -0.97 -31.72 24.58
N GLN A 127 0.19 -31.80 25.22
CA GLN A 127 1.40 -31.12 24.76
C GLN A 127 1.96 -31.83 23.52
N SER A 128 2.25 -31.07 22.47
CA SER A 128 2.95 -31.57 21.27
C SER A 128 4.47 -31.49 21.47
N ASN A 129 5.23 -32.37 20.81
CA ASN A 129 6.69 -32.34 20.85
C ASN A 129 7.21 -31.33 19.83
N ILE A 130 8.16 -30.47 20.22
CA ILE A 130 8.74 -29.47 19.31
C ILE A 130 9.54 -30.13 18.18
N ASP A 131 10.11 -31.31 18.39
CA ASP A 131 10.88 -32.03 17.35
C ASP A 131 10.05 -32.31 16.10
N ASP A 132 8.74 -32.57 16.27
CA ASP A 132 7.80 -32.83 15.18
C ASP A 132 7.69 -31.63 14.21
N PHE A 133 7.99 -30.41 14.70
CA PHE A 133 7.90 -29.18 13.93
C PHE A 133 9.21 -28.83 13.18
N LEU A 134 10.33 -29.45 13.56
CA LEU A 134 11.67 -29.09 13.10
C LEU A 134 12.09 -29.91 11.87
N ASN A 135 11.49 -29.61 10.73
CA ASN A 135 11.74 -30.33 9.48
C ASN A 135 12.51 -29.46 8.46
N GLU A 136 13.48 -30.06 7.76
CA GLU A 136 14.32 -29.36 6.77
C GLU A 136 13.81 -29.54 5.34
N TYR A 137 13.69 -28.46 4.58
CA TYR A 137 13.27 -28.49 3.18
C TYR A 137 14.34 -27.83 2.29
N THR A 138 14.49 -28.36 1.09
CA THR A 138 15.34 -27.72 0.07
C THR A 138 14.71 -26.41 -0.38
N PHE A 139 15.53 -25.45 -0.83
CA PHE A 139 15.00 -24.20 -1.38
C PHE A 139 14.09 -24.44 -2.59
N ASP A 140 14.34 -25.48 -3.39
CA ASP A 140 13.50 -25.85 -4.55
C ASP A 140 12.07 -26.19 -4.14
N GLN A 141 11.91 -26.97 -3.07
CA GLN A 141 10.60 -27.30 -2.52
C GLN A 141 9.89 -26.05 -1.98
N ILE A 142 10.64 -25.16 -1.33
CA ILE A 142 10.13 -23.90 -0.77
C ILE A 142 9.67 -22.92 -1.86
N ASP A 143 10.48 -22.75 -2.91
CA ASP A 143 10.21 -21.82 -4.00
C ASP A 143 9.09 -22.32 -4.91
N THR A 144 9.03 -23.63 -5.17
CA THR A 144 7.95 -24.24 -5.96
C THR A 144 6.59 -24.02 -5.28
N ALA A 145 6.53 -24.23 -3.96
CA ALA A 145 5.30 -24.01 -3.19
C ALA A 145 4.98 -22.52 -3.00
N ASN A 146 5.97 -21.68 -2.70
CA ASN A 146 5.84 -20.23 -2.49
C ASN A 146 4.66 -19.79 -1.58
N GLY A 147 4.40 -20.52 -0.50
CA GLY A 147 3.41 -20.13 0.51
C GLY A 147 2.45 -21.25 0.89
N PHE A 148 1.36 -20.86 1.55
CA PHE A 148 0.38 -21.81 2.09
C PHE A 148 -0.71 -22.14 1.06
N ASN A 149 -0.50 -23.18 0.25
CA ASN A 149 -1.37 -23.60 -0.85
C ASN A 149 -1.26 -25.12 -1.12
N ASP A 150 -1.98 -25.62 -2.12
CA ASP A 150 -2.01 -27.04 -2.51
C ASP A 150 -0.63 -27.60 -2.82
N GLU A 151 0.24 -26.82 -3.49
CA GLU A 151 1.60 -27.23 -3.82
C GLU A 151 2.46 -27.47 -2.56
N TRP A 152 2.30 -26.63 -1.52
CA TRP A 152 2.93 -26.88 -0.23
C TRP A 152 2.46 -28.18 0.41
N PHE A 153 1.17 -28.50 0.31
CA PHE A 153 0.65 -29.77 0.83
C PHE A 153 1.15 -30.98 0.04
N SER A 154 1.37 -30.84 -1.27
CA SER A 154 2.05 -31.87 -2.07
C SER A 154 3.49 -32.09 -1.61
N VAL A 155 4.25 -31.03 -1.34
CA VAL A 155 5.61 -31.11 -0.77
C VAL A 155 5.61 -31.82 0.59
N LEU A 156 4.66 -31.46 1.47
CA LEU A 156 4.51 -32.11 2.76
C LEU A 156 4.16 -33.60 2.64
N ALA A 157 3.24 -33.95 1.73
CA ALA A 157 2.79 -35.32 1.52
C ALA A 157 3.88 -36.20 0.93
N GLU A 158 4.66 -35.68 -0.02
CA GLU A 158 5.82 -36.39 -0.58
C GLU A 158 6.88 -36.65 0.50
N LYS A 159 7.16 -35.66 1.35
CA LYS A 159 8.15 -35.82 2.41
C LYS A 159 7.72 -36.81 3.49
N ASN A 160 6.48 -36.71 3.93
CA ASN A 160 5.99 -37.46 5.08
C ASN A 160 5.27 -38.76 4.71
N GLN A 161 5.04 -39.01 3.41
CA GLN A 161 4.37 -40.21 2.89
C GLN A 161 2.92 -40.37 3.41
N HIS A 162 2.26 -39.25 3.70
CA HIS A 162 0.90 -39.18 4.24
C HIS A 162 0.16 -37.96 3.66
N ASP A 163 -1.13 -38.09 3.40
CA ASP A 163 -1.97 -36.97 2.98
C ASP A 163 -2.32 -36.04 4.15
N TYR A 164 -2.81 -34.84 3.83
CA TYR A 164 -3.19 -33.81 4.80
C TYR A 164 -4.66 -33.44 4.67
N ASN A 165 -5.42 -33.52 5.76
CA ASN A 165 -6.81 -33.11 5.75
C ASN A 165 -6.95 -31.60 5.95
N GLN A 166 -7.29 -30.91 4.87
CA GLN A 166 -7.38 -29.45 4.82
C GLN A 166 -8.77 -28.91 5.18
N SER A 167 -9.72 -29.77 5.56
CA SER A 167 -11.08 -29.34 5.93
C SER A 167 -11.06 -28.43 7.16
N GLY A 168 -11.69 -27.26 7.06
CA GLY A 168 -11.66 -26.22 8.10
C GLY A 168 -10.42 -25.33 8.07
N GLU A 169 -9.60 -25.43 7.02
CA GLU A 169 -8.34 -24.70 6.81
C GLU A 169 -7.37 -24.73 8.02
N PRO A 170 -7.03 -25.91 8.57
CA PRO A 170 -6.01 -26.02 9.63
C PRO A 170 -4.62 -25.70 9.07
N TYR A 171 -3.64 -25.54 9.96
CA TYR A 171 -2.21 -25.64 9.65
C TYR A 171 -1.59 -26.77 10.48
N PHE A 172 -0.42 -27.27 10.08
CA PHE A 172 0.15 -28.53 10.56
C PHE A 172 1.40 -28.31 11.42
N SER A 173 1.81 -29.36 12.14
CA SER A 173 2.94 -29.32 13.08
C SER A 173 4.28 -29.28 12.35
N ASP A 174 4.58 -28.13 11.73
CA ASP A 174 5.77 -27.89 10.92
C ASP A 174 6.08 -26.38 10.88
N ILE A 175 7.29 -25.97 11.25
CA ILE A 175 7.64 -24.53 11.36
C ILE A 175 7.47 -23.81 10.03
N GLN A 176 7.90 -24.41 8.92
CA GLN A 176 7.81 -23.76 7.62
C GLN A 176 6.34 -23.57 7.19
N THR A 177 5.49 -24.55 7.47
CA THR A 177 4.04 -24.48 7.29
C THR A 177 3.42 -23.34 8.11
N ILE A 178 3.87 -23.19 9.36
CA ILE A 178 3.41 -22.11 10.24
C ILE A 178 3.82 -20.74 9.68
N ILE A 179 5.07 -20.59 9.23
CA ILE A 179 5.55 -19.34 8.61
C ILE A 179 4.70 -18.98 7.40
N PHE A 180 4.51 -19.91 6.47
CA PHE A 180 3.63 -19.71 5.31
C PHE A 180 2.21 -19.36 5.72
N ARG A 181 1.69 -20.01 6.77
CA ARG A 181 0.33 -19.79 7.24
C ARG A 181 0.11 -18.37 7.76
N PHE A 182 0.95 -17.89 8.67
CA PHE A 182 0.68 -16.58 9.25
C PHE A 182 0.97 -15.46 8.26
N ILE A 183 1.93 -15.61 7.34
CA ILE A 183 2.12 -14.67 6.24
C ILE A 183 0.85 -14.58 5.39
N ARG A 184 0.23 -15.72 5.02
CA ARG A 184 -1.08 -15.75 4.35
C ARG A 184 -2.15 -15.07 5.21
N ASP A 185 -2.29 -15.43 6.48
CA ASP A 185 -3.32 -14.87 7.36
C ASP A 185 -3.20 -13.33 7.51
N ILE A 186 -1.98 -12.77 7.48
CA ILE A 186 -1.73 -11.31 7.50
C ILE A 186 -2.19 -10.64 6.20
N ASP A 187 -1.86 -11.23 5.06
CA ASP A 187 -2.18 -10.72 3.72
C ASP A 187 -3.69 -10.71 3.47
N ILE A 188 -4.37 -11.83 3.75
CA ILE A 188 -5.82 -11.97 3.53
C ILE A 188 -6.68 -11.55 4.74
N ASN A 189 -6.05 -11.01 5.80
CA ASN A 189 -6.73 -10.54 7.02
C ASN A 189 -7.64 -11.62 7.65
N PHE A 190 -7.08 -12.80 7.91
CA PHE A 190 -7.82 -14.01 8.30
C PHE A 190 -7.40 -14.57 9.68
N SER A 191 -8.15 -15.56 10.19
CA SER A 191 -7.83 -16.34 11.39
C SER A 191 -7.51 -15.49 12.63
N ILE A 192 -6.36 -15.72 13.28
CA ILE A 192 -5.89 -14.97 14.46
C ILE A 192 -5.19 -13.66 14.09
N MET A 193 -4.95 -13.39 12.80
CA MET A 193 -4.40 -12.12 12.29
C MET A 193 -5.48 -11.17 11.74
N ASN A 194 -6.75 -11.54 11.87
CA ASN A 194 -7.86 -10.71 11.43
C ASN A 194 -7.98 -9.45 12.30
N ARG A 195 -7.60 -8.32 11.69
CA ARG A 195 -7.52 -6.98 12.28
C ARG A 195 -8.85 -6.48 12.85
N ARG A 196 -10.00 -7.01 12.42
CA ARG A 196 -11.30 -6.65 12.98
C ARG A 196 -11.44 -7.07 14.44
N PHE A 197 -10.72 -8.10 14.86
CA PHE A 197 -10.75 -8.60 16.23
C PHE A 197 -9.57 -8.11 17.06
N ILE A 198 -8.42 -7.80 16.44
CA ILE A 198 -7.22 -7.27 17.10
C ILE A 198 -7.39 -5.78 17.37
N VAL A 199 -8.39 -5.45 18.19
CA VAL A 199 -8.64 -4.10 18.67
C VAL A 199 -8.86 -4.11 20.19
N ASN A 200 -8.50 -3.02 20.85
CA ASN A 200 -8.73 -2.80 22.27
C ASN A 200 -10.17 -2.32 22.56
N SER A 201 -10.46 -1.96 23.80
CA SER A 201 -11.77 -1.40 24.22
C SER A 201 -12.19 -0.17 23.43
N ASP A 202 -11.23 0.60 22.94
CA ASP A 202 -11.41 1.87 22.23
C ASP A 202 -11.46 1.66 20.71
N ARG A 203 -11.53 0.40 20.25
CA ARG A 203 -11.49 -0.03 18.84
C ARG A 203 -10.19 0.32 18.11
N GLU A 204 -9.11 0.51 18.86
CA GLU A 204 -7.79 0.77 18.30
C GLU A 204 -6.95 -0.50 18.23
N ARG A 205 -6.17 -0.65 17.16
CA ARG A 205 -5.19 -1.71 17.03
C ARG A 205 -3.91 -1.32 17.79
N THR A 206 -3.75 -1.87 18.97
CA THR A 206 -2.56 -1.70 19.81
C THR A 206 -1.54 -2.82 19.58
N LEU A 207 -2.00 -4.06 19.51
CA LEU A 207 -1.16 -5.24 19.26
C LEU A 207 -0.78 -5.34 17.79
N PHE A 208 0.48 -5.68 17.55
CA PHE A 208 1.04 -5.84 16.21
C PHE A 208 0.80 -4.61 15.33
N SER A 209 0.72 -3.41 15.93
CA SER A 209 0.31 -2.18 15.24
C SER A 209 1.27 -1.78 14.12
N SER A 210 2.55 -2.10 14.28
CA SER A 210 3.62 -1.88 13.31
C SER A 210 3.86 -3.05 12.35
N LEU A 211 2.99 -4.07 12.33
CA LEU A 211 3.22 -5.29 11.53
C LEU A 211 3.36 -4.98 10.03
N PHE A 212 4.57 -5.23 9.52
CA PHE A 212 4.86 -5.22 8.08
C PHE A 212 4.11 -6.31 7.33
N GLN A 213 3.90 -6.10 6.02
CA GLN A 213 3.50 -7.17 5.11
C GLN A 213 4.62 -7.36 4.09
N THR A 214 5.08 -8.60 3.94
CA THR A 214 6.28 -8.93 3.15
C THR A 214 6.18 -8.41 1.71
N GLN A 215 5.00 -8.46 1.12
CA GLN A 215 4.74 -7.98 -0.24
C GLN A 215 4.88 -6.47 -0.42
N TYR A 216 5.09 -5.68 0.63
CA TYR A 216 5.31 -4.22 0.52
C TYR A 216 6.72 -3.76 0.85
N ILE A 217 7.60 -4.65 1.34
CA ILE A 217 8.96 -4.31 1.76
C ILE A 217 9.98 -5.25 1.10
N GLN A 218 11.16 -4.72 0.78
CA GLN A 218 12.26 -5.56 0.30
C GLN A 218 12.88 -6.37 1.46
N ALA A 219 13.23 -7.64 1.21
CA ALA A 219 13.84 -8.52 2.23
C ALA A 219 15.09 -7.91 2.90
N LYS A 220 15.93 -7.24 2.11
CA LYS A 220 17.14 -6.55 2.59
C LYS A 220 16.85 -5.41 3.57
N GLU A 221 15.74 -4.70 3.41
CA GLU A 221 15.37 -3.57 4.27
C GLU A 221 14.66 -4.08 5.52
N TRP A 222 13.83 -5.11 5.38
CA TRP A 222 13.22 -5.79 6.51
C TRP A 222 14.25 -6.31 7.51
N LEU A 223 15.35 -6.90 7.03
CA LEU A 223 16.44 -7.41 7.87
C LEU A 223 17.10 -6.35 8.75
N LYS A 224 16.98 -5.05 8.39
CA LYS A 224 17.50 -3.92 9.19
C LYS A 224 16.55 -3.49 10.31
N GLN A 225 15.31 -3.99 10.36
CA GLN A 225 14.28 -3.55 11.29
C GLN A 225 14.14 -4.52 12.47
N ASP A 226 14.83 -4.23 13.58
CA ASP A 226 14.84 -5.08 14.78
C ASP A 226 13.44 -5.32 15.36
N ASP A 227 12.61 -4.28 15.43
CA ASP A 227 11.23 -4.40 15.92
C ASP A 227 10.38 -5.36 15.07
N GLN A 228 10.60 -5.38 13.75
CA GLN A 228 9.85 -6.28 12.85
C GLN A 228 10.33 -7.74 12.95
N LYS A 229 11.64 -7.94 13.10
CA LYS A 229 12.22 -9.27 13.35
C LYS A 229 11.74 -9.84 14.67
N LYS A 230 11.66 -9.01 15.71
CA LYS A 230 11.08 -9.37 17.01
C LYS A 230 9.61 -9.77 16.85
N LEU A 231 8.81 -8.92 16.21
CA LEU A 231 7.39 -9.18 15.98
C LEU A 231 7.13 -10.46 15.17
N PHE A 232 7.98 -10.76 14.18
CA PHE A 232 7.93 -12.02 13.44
C PHE A 232 8.09 -13.24 14.37
N LEU A 233 9.07 -13.22 15.29
CA LEU A 233 9.27 -14.31 16.25
C LEU A 233 8.10 -14.43 17.23
N GLU A 234 7.56 -13.32 17.71
CA GLU A 234 6.40 -13.31 18.60
C GLU A 234 5.17 -13.95 17.95
N LEU A 235 4.97 -13.72 16.66
CA LEU A 235 3.90 -14.37 15.88
C LEU A 235 4.18 -15.86 15.68
N LEU A 236 5.42 -16.24 15.38
CA LEU A 236 5.80 -17.65 15.25
C LEU A 236 5.54 -18.40 16.56
N GLU A 237 5.91 -17.82 17.71
CA GLU A 237 5.63 -18.35 19.05
C GLU A 237 4.11 -18.46 19.31
N LEU A 238 3.33 -17.44 18.93
CA LEU A 238 1.87 -17.44 19.06
C LEU A 238 1.22 -18.56 18.24
N TYR A 239 1.69 -18.82 17.02
CA TYR A 239 1.14 -19.89 16.19
C TYR A 239 1.58 -21.28 16.68
N LEU A 240 2.85 -21.44 17.07
CA LEU A 240 3.36 -22.69 17.64
C LEU A 240 2.56 -23.11 18.87
N ASN A 241 2.32 -22.17 19.79
CA ASN A 241 1.59 -22.46 21.03
C ASN A 241 0.10 -22.77 20.84
N LYS A 242 -0.44 -22.69 19.63
CA LYS A 242 -1.74 -23.33 19.31
C LYS A 242 -1.70 -24.84 19.55
N PHE A 243 -0.54 -25.46 19.37
CA PHE A 243 -0.28 -26.89 19.59
C PHE A 243 0.18 -27.24 21.00
N ASN A 244 0.12 -26.28 21.93
CA ASN A 244 0.56 -26.46 23.32
C ASN A 244 2.01 -26.97 23.46
N VAL A 245 2.93 -26.55 22.58
CA VAL A 245 4.35 -26.96 22.58
C VAL A 245 5.19 -26.31 23.69
N ASN A 246 4.59 -25.39 24.47
CA ASN A 246 5.24 -24.67 25.57
C ASN A 246 6.42 -23.79 25.18
N VAL A 247 6.38 -23.16 24.00
CA VAL A 247 7.44 -22.28 23.51
C VAL A 247 7.31 -20.91 24.14
N LYS A 248 8.32 -20.48 24.90
CA LYS A 248 8.41 -19.13 25.44
C LYS A 248 9.10 -18.15 24.54
N LYS A 249 10.20 -18.57 23.93
CA LYS A 249 11.08 -17.68 23.17
C LYS A 249 11.82 -18.45 22.09
N ILE A 250 11.88 -17.87 20.89
CA ILE A 250 12.74 -18.34 19.80
C ILE A 250 13.95 -17.41 19.67
N ILE A 251 15.13 -17.98 19.45
CA ILE A 251 16.39 -17.24 19.29
C ILE A 251 16.94 -17.47 17.89
N VAL A 252 17.22 -16.37 17.19
CA VAL A 252 17.76 -16.34 15.83
C VAL A 252 18.88 -15.30 15.77
N ASP A 253 20.07 -15.70 15.33
CA ASP A 253 21.12 -14.78 14.90
C ASP A 253 20.84 -14.24 13.49
N TRP A 254 20.10 -13.13 13.44
CA TRP A 254 19.73 -12.47 12.20
C TRP A 254 20.91 -11.98 11.36
N ASN A 255 22.13 -11.87 11.92
CA ASN A 255 23.32 -11.49 11.15
C ASN A 255 23.74 -12.58 10.15
N LYS A 256 23.32 -13.84 10.38
CA LYS A 256 23.55 -14.97 9.47
C LYS A 256 22.46 -15.12 8.41
N ALA A 257 21.36 -14.38 8.54
CA ALA A 257 20.25 -14.46 7.59
C ALA A 257 20.65 -13.95 6.20
N LYS A 258 20.08 -14.53 5.15
CA LYS A 258 20.41 -14.22 3.76
C LYS A 258 19.15 -13.94 2.95
N VAL A 259 19.28 -13.03 1.98
CA VAL A 259 18.23 -12.84 0.97
C VAL A 259 18.44 -13.84 -0.16
N ARG A 260 17.38 -14.57 -0.53
CA ARG A 260 17.35 -15.41 -1.72
C ARG A 260 16.23 -14.97 -2.65
N THR A 261 16.53 -14.82 -3.93
CA THR A 261 15.52 -14.52 -4.94
C THR A 261 14.86 -15.80 -5.44
N SER A 262 13.54 -15.76 -5.63
CA SER A 262 12.76 -16.85 -6.25
C SER A 262 13.34 -17.23 -7.62
N TYR A 263 13.20 -18.49 -8.05
CA TYR A 263 13.55 -18.87 -9.42
C TYR A 263 12.69 -18.15 -10.47
N SER A 264 11.47 -17.78 -10.10
CA SER A 264 10.59 -16.95 -10.94
C SER A 264 11.06 -15.49 -11.05
N GLY A 265 11.94 -15.05 -10.14
CA GLY A 265 12.34 -13.66 -9.95
C GLY A 265 11.24 -12.75 -9.40
N ALA A 266 10.03 -13.24 -9.11
CA ALA A 266 8.89 -12.41 -8.70
C ALA A 266 9.08 -11.74 -7.33
N THR A 267 9.66 -12.49 -6.41
CA THR A 267 9.73 -12.18 -4.99
C THR A 267 11.08 -12.61 -4.43
N ASP A 268 11.41 -12.08 -3.26
CA ASP A 268 12.55 -12.51 -2.46
C ASP A 268 12.08 -13.28 -1.22
N TYR A 269 13.02 -14.01 -0.63
CA TYR A 269 12.91 -14.73 0.62
C TYR A 269 13.98 -14.26 1.59
N VAL A 270 13.69 -14.35 2.89
CA VAL A 270 14.71 -14.34 3.94
C VAL A 270 14.95 -15.78 4.40
N GLU A 271 16.14 -16.31 4.12
CA GLU A 271 16.67 -17.56 4.67
C GLU A 271 17.28 -17.29 6.05
N PHE A 272 16.88 -18.07 7.06
CA PHE A 272 17.43 -17.97 8.42
C PHE A 272 17.48 -19.35 9.12
N GLU A 273 18.23 -19.42 10.21
CA GLU A 273 18.35 -20.62 11.06
C GLU A 273 17.89 -20.27 12.49
N ILE A 274 17.36 -21.24 13.23
CA ILE A 274 16.98 -21.06 14.64
C ILE A 274 18.12 -21.57 15.52
N ASP A 275 18.70 -20.70 16.34
CA ASP A 275 19.80 -21.07 17.24
C ASP A 275 19.30 -21.83 18.47
N ASP A 276 18.13 -21.44 18.98
CA ASP A 276 17.50 -22.08 20.15
C ASP A 276 16.00 -21.80 20.26
N ILE A 277 15.30 -22.68 20.99
CA ILE A 277 13.90 -22.53 21.38
C ILE A 277 13.82 -22.83 22.88
N LEU A 278 13.30 -21.87 23.65
CA LEU A 278 13.21 -21.97 25.12
C LEU A 278 11.77 -22.23 25.57
N ASP A 279 11.60 -23.07 26.59
CA ASP A 279 10.31 -23.30 27.25
C ASP A 279 9.93 -22.20 28.26
N TRP A 280 8.76 -22.32 28.90
CA TRP A 280 8.29 -21.40 29.94
C TRP A 280 9.27 -21.21 31.12
N ASN A 281 10.10 -22.22 31.39
CA ASN A 281 11.12 -22.26 32.44
C ASN A 281 12.52 -21.82 31.95
N ASN A 282 12.65 -21.35 30.70
CA ASN A 282 13.90 -21.01 30.02
C ASN A 282 14.85 -22.19 29.74
N ASN A 283 14.35 -23.43 29.74
CA ASN A 283 15.14 -24.57 29.29
C ASN A 283 15.10 -24.63 27.76
N SER A 284 16.24 -24.95 27.14
CA SER A 284 16.28 -25.27 25.71
C SER A 284 15.51 -26.56 25.45
N ILE A 285 14.55 -26.48 24.53
CA ILE A 285 13.78 -27.63 24.03
C ILE A 285 14.17 -28.01 22.60
N MET A 286 15.15 -27.30 22.03
CA MET A 286 15.63 -27.56 20.67
C MET A 286 16.68 -28.70 20.64
N PRO A 287 16.47 -29.78 19.88
CA PRO A 287 17.47 -30.83 19.72
C PRO A 287 18.75 -30.32 19.05
N GLN A 288 19.93 -30.74 19.53
CA GLN A 288 21.22 -30.28 19.00
C GLN A 288 21.38 -30.49 17.48
N GLY A 289 20.88 -31.61 16.95
CA GLY A 289 20.97 -31.95 15.53
C GLY A 289 20.07 -31.11 14.61
N LYS A 290 19.20 -30.27 15.17
CA LYS A 290 18.21 -29.49 14.40
C LYS A 290 18.60 -28.01 14.23
N LYS A 291 19.70 -27.55 14.83
CA LYS A 291 20.11 -26.13 14.84
C LYS A 291 20.50 -25.56 13.48
N ALA A 292 20.94 -26.41 12.55
CA ALA A 292 21.35 -26.00 11.21
C ALA A 292 20.21 -26.01 10.18
N ILE A 293 18.97 -26.27 10.61
CA ILE A 293 17.83 -26.28 9.70
C ILE A 293 17.52 -24.86 9.25
N LYS A 294 17.35 -24.72 7.93
CA LYS A 294 17.01 -23.47 7.28
C LYS A 294 15.51 -23.32 7.11
N TYR A 295 15.03 -22.13 7.45
CA TYR A 295 13.65 -21.69 7.27
C TYR A 295 13.59 -20.46 6.39
N TYR A 296 12.43 -20.23 5.78
CA TYR A 296 12.29 -19.20 4.75
C TYR A 296 11.03 -18.37 4.99
N ILE A 297 11.21 -17.06 5.10
CA ILE A 297 10.12 -16.08 5.10
C ILE A 297 9.93 -15.63 3.66
N ASN A 298 8.74 -15.86 3.09
CA ASN A 298 8.48 -15.68 1.67
C ASN A 298 7.79 -14.34 1.34
N ASN A 299 7.64 -14.12 0.02
CA ASN A 299 6.82 -13.06 -0.57
C ASN A 299 7.33 -11.63 -0.33
N PHE A 300 8.63 -11.44 -0.11
CA PHE A 300 9.19 -10.09 -0.06
C PHE A 300 9.16 -9.43 -1.44
N ARG A 301 8.92 -8.12 -1.47
CA ARG A 301 8.88 -7.33 -2.71
C ARG A 301 10.24 -7.37 -3.41
N ASN A 302 10.23 -7.82 -4.66
CA ASN A 302 11.34 -7.61 -5.59
C ASN A 302 10.92 -6.61 -6.68
N TYR A 303 11.63 -5.48 -6.79
CA TYR A 303 11.42 -4.52 -7.88
C TYR A 303 12.20 -4.89 -9.15
N ASN A 304 13.27 -5.69 -9.01
CA ASN A 304 14.12 -6.08 -10.13
C ASN A 304 13.55 -7.31 -10.84
N THR A 305 12.29 -7.21 -11.26
CA THR A 305 11.56 -8.29 -11.91
C THR A 305 10.75 -7.75 -13.08
N ALA A 306 10.52 -8.61 -14.07
CA ALA A 306 9.65 -8.30 -15.19
C ALA A 306 8.15 -8.55 -14.90
N GLN A 307 7.84 -9.00 -13.69
CA GLN A 307 6.48 -9.29 -13.26
C GLN A 307 5.79 -8.05 -12.70
N LYS A 308 4.51 -8.20 -12.31
CA LYS A 308 3.68 -7.11 -11.78
C LYS A 308 4.40 -6.38 -10.64
N PHE A 309 4.41 -5.04 -10.71
CA PHE A 309 5.10 -4.11 -9.79
C PHE A 309 6.64 -4.13 -9.83
N GLY A 310 7.25 -5.00 -10.63
CA GLY A 310 8.67 -4.89 -10.96
C GLY A 310 8.90 -3.88 -12.07
N VAL A 311 10.13 -3.37 -12.16
CA VAL A 311 10.56 -2.36 -13.15
C VAL A 311 11.32 -2.97 -14.34
N GLY A 312 11.43 -4.31 -14.39
CA GLY A 312 12.10 -5.06 -15.46
C GLY A 312 13.64 -5.00 -15.45
N GLN A 313 14.21 -4.11 -14.66
CA GLN A 313 15.63 -3.84 -14.54
C GLN A 313 15.99 -3.53 -13.09
N LYS A 314 17.28 -3.25 -12.83
CA LYS A 314 17.70 -2.77 -11.51
C LYS A 314 17.05 -1.42 -11.25
N LEU A 315 16.29 -1.32 -10.15
CA LEU A 315 15.74 -0.06 -9.68
C LEU A 315 16.87 0.79 -9.07
N GLU A 316 17.13 1.95 -9.67
CA GLU A 316 18.09 2.93 -9.16
C GLU A 316 17.33 4.18 -8.73
N THR A 317 17.44 4.50 -7.43
CA THR A 317 16.76 5.63 -6.81
C THR A 317 17.76 6.49 -6.06
N LYS A 318 17.49 7.80 -6.02
CA LYS A 318 18.35 8.75 -5.31
C LYS A 318 18.27 8.58 -3.79
N TYR A 319 17.08 8.23 -3.29
CA TYR A 319 16.79 8.07 -1.88
C TYR A 319 16.28 6.64 -1.58
N PRO A 320 16.28 6.20 -0.30
CA PRO A 320 15.64 4.95 0.10
C PRO A 320 14.15 4.92 -0.28
N LEU A 321 13.60 3.72 -0.48
CA LEU A 321 12.20 3.59 -0.87
C LEU A 321 11.27 3.94 0.30
N PHE A 322 10.27 4.77 0.02
CA PHE A 322 9.27 5.14 1.01
C PHE A 322 8.43 3.93 1.46
N THR A 323 8.22 2.97 0.57
CA THR A 323 7.52 1.70 0.85
C THR A 323 8.29 0.77 1.79
N ASP A 324 9.62 0.92 1.86
CA ASP A 324 10.44 0.18 2.84
C ASP A 324 10.39 0.86 4.23
N TYR A 325 10.11 2.17 4.27
CA TYR A 325 9.94 2.93 5.52
C TYR A 325 8.51 2.86 6.09
N ILE A 326 7.50 2.90 5.22
CA ILE A 326 6.07 2.81 5.53
C ILE A 326 5.46 1.67 4.73
N SER A 327 4.77 0.75 5.40
CA SER A 327 4.07 -0.34 4.72
C SER A 327 2.85 0.19 3.95
N ASN A 328 2.87 0.06 2.62
CA ASN A 328 1.76 0.38 1.71
C ASN A 328 1.11 1.78 1.94
N PRO A 329 1.89 2.88 1.81
CA PRO A 329 1.36 4.22 1.94
C PRO A 329 0.30 4.50 0.88
N LEU A 330 -0.70 5.31 1.22
CA LEU A 330 -1.73 5.78 0.30
C LEU A 330 -1.50 7.27 -0.01
N LEU A 331 -1.46 7.60 -1.30
CA LEU A 331 -1.36 8.98 -1.76
C LEU A 331 -2.78 9.47 -1.96
N TYR A 332 -3.24 10.34 -1.06
CA TYR A 332 -4.55 10.93 -1.19
C TYR A 332 -4.48 12.09 -2.18
N ILE A 333 -5.47 12.14 -3.07
CA ILE A 333 -5.58 13.17 -4.10
C ILE A 333 -6.89 13.92 -3.87
N ASN A 334 -6.79 15.18 -3.46
CA ASN A 334 -7.92 16.10 -3.42
C ASN A 334 -7.85 17.01 -4.66
N GLY A 335 -8.64 16.70 -5.68
CA GLY A 335 -8.74 17.53 -6.89
C GLY A 335 -9.28 18.95 -6.66
N GLY A 336 -9.69 19.27 -5.44
CA GLY A 336 -10.31 20.54 -5.08
C GLY A 336 -11.52 20.83 -5.98
N LYS A 337 -11.60 22.08 -6.45
CA LYS A 337 -12.56 22.51 -7.48
C LYS A 337 -12.10 22.23 -8.92
N TYR A 338 -10.89 21.68 -9.08
CA TYR A 338 -10.18 21.67 -10.36
C TYR A 338 -10.28 20.33 -11.07
N LEU A 339 -10.49 19.23 -10.35
CA LEU A 339 -10.66 17.89 -10.89
C LEU A 339 -11.72 17.15 -10.09
N ASN A 340 -12.63 16.47 -10.77
CA ASN A 340 -13.54 15.53 -10.11
C ASN A 340 -12.78 14.23 -9.83
N VAL A 341 -12.08 14.19 -8.69
CA VAL A 341 -11.28 13.04 -8.25
C VAL A 341 -12.02 12.28 -7.15
N VAL A 342 -12.25 10.98 -7.35
CA VAL A 342 -12.73 10.06 -6.31
C VAL A 342 -11.52 9.30 -5.75
N ASP A 343 -10.93 9.83 -4.67
CA ASP A 343 -10.01 9.25 -3.67
C ASP A 343 -8.76 8.43 -4.11
N ASN A 344 -8.66 7.88 -5.32
CA ASN A 344 -7.57 7.01 -5.76
C ASN A 344 -7.30 7.15 -7.28
N ILE A 345 -6.01 7.21 -7.63
CA ILE A 345 -5.50 7.26 -9.00
C ILE A 345 -5.96 6.08 -9.89
N ASN A 346 -6.26 4.92 -9.31
CA ASN A 346 -6.72 3.75 -10.07
C ASN A 346 -8.06 3.97 -10.79
N TYR A 347 -8.88 4.93 -10.35
CA TYR A 347 -10.12 5.32 -11.04
C TYR A 347 -9.88 6.23 -12.25
N PHE A 348 -8.68 6.79 -12.43
CA PHE A 348 -8.28 7.57 -13.62
C PHE A 348 -7.82 6.69 -14.77
N ILE A 349 -7.38 5.46 -14.46
CA ILE A 349 -6.73 4.54 -15.38
C ILE A 349 -7.82 3.70 -16.07
N LYS A 350 -8.37 4.21 -17.18
CA LYS A 350 -9.22 3.41 -18.09
C LYS A 350 -8.36 2.36 -18.84
N GLY A 351 -8.96 1.33 -19.43
CA GLY A 351 -8.18 0.31 -20.16
C GLY A 351 -7.39 0.89 -21.35
N ALA A 352 -6.27 0.24 -21.73
CA ALA A 352 -5.33 0.71 -22.75
C ALA A 352 -5.93 1.01 -24.15
N THR A 353 -7.11 0.48 -24.44
CA THR A 353 -7.87 0.68 -25.70
C THR A 353 -8.72 1.96 -25.72
N SER A 354 -8.89 2.62 -24.57
CA SER A 354 -9.61 3.89 -24.46
C SER A 354 -8.73 5.06 -24.89
N ILE A 355 -9.28 5.99 -25.66
CA ILE A 355 -8.62 7.26 -25.95
C ILE A 355 -8.61 8.20 -24.73
N ASP A 356 -9.54 8.02 -23.79
CA ASP A 356 -9.69 8.86 -22.58
C ASP A 356 -8.76 8.42 -21.44
N TYR A 357 -7.65 7.77 -21.76
CA TYR A 357 -6.67 7.27 -20.82
C TYR A 357 -5.73 8.39 -20.36
N TRP A 358 -5.42 8.46 -19.05
CA TRP A 358 -4.34 9.32 -18.55
C TRP A 358 -2.98 8.64 -18.64
N ASN A 359 -2.10 9.11 -19.53
CA ASN A 359 -0.73 8.62 -19.65
C ASN A 359 0.22 9.30 -18.66
N ALA A 360 1.43 8.73 -18.52
CA ALA A 360 2.44 9.22 -17.59
C ALA A 360 2.87 10.68 -17.83
N LYS A 361 2.82 11.20 -19.06
CA LYS A 361 3.17 12.60 -19.38
C LYS A 361 2.09 13.58 -18.91
N GLY A 362 0.83 13.27 -19.18
CA GLY A 362 -0.31 14.04 -18.69
C GLY A 362 -0.35 14.06 -17.16
N LEU A 363 -0.20 12.89 -16.52
CA LEU A 363 -0.14 12.77 -15.06
C LEU A 363 1.05 13.51 -14.48
N MET A 364 2.25 13.39 -15.05
CA MET A 364 3.43 14.12 -14.58
C MET A 364 3.23 15.63 -14.63
N TYR A 365 2.64 16.14 -15.71
CA TYR A 365 2.35 17.57 -15.83
C TYR A 365 1.38 18.02 -14.74
N LEU A 366 0.29 17.27 -14.54
CA LEU A 366 -0.69 17.54 -13.51
C LEU A 366 -0.04 17.51 -12.11
N PHE A 367 0.69 16.46 -11.80
CA PHE A 367 1.26 16.23 -10.47
C PHE A 367 2.31 17.27 -10.14
N SER A 368 3.18 17.60 -11.11
CA SER A 368 4.22 18.61 -10.91
C SER A 368 3.66 20.01 -10.69
N ASN A 369 2.55 20.37 -11.34
CA ASN A 369 1.94 21.70 -11.22
C ASN A 369 1.05 21.88 -9.99
N PHE A 370 0.49 20.77 -9.48
CA PHE A 370 -0.47 20.79 -8.36
C PHE A 370 0.02 20.01 -7.13
N LYS A 371 1.32 19.71 -7.03
CA LYS A 371 1.89 18.89 -5.94
C LYS A 371 1.53 19.40 -4.54
N ASP A 372 1.53 20.72 -4.37
CA ASP A 372 1.27 21.40 -3.10
C ASP A 372 -0.24 21.58 -2.80
N GLU A 373 -1.10 21.36 -3.79
CA GLU A 373 -2.55 21.58 -3.68
C GLU A 373 -3.33 20.27 -3.57
N PHE A 374 -2.91 19.23 -4.31
CA PHE A 374 -3.72 18.01 -4.48
C PHE A 374 -3.32 16.89 -3.56
N PHE A 375 -2.05 16.81 -3.16
CA PHE A 375 -1.51 15.60 -2.58
C PHE A 375 -1.28 15.74 -1.10
N TYR A 376 -1.74 14.76 -0.35
CA TYR A 376 -1.34 14.58 1.04
C TYR A 376 -1.11 13.10 1.34
N ILE A 377 -0.27 12.86 2.34
CA ILE A 377 0.03 11.54 2.86
C ILE A 377 -0.23 11.59 4.36
N GLU A 378 -1.09 10.71 4.85
CA GLU A 378 -1.31 10.58 6.28
C GLU A 378 -0.11 9.91 6.96
N VAL A 379 0.28 10.40 8.13
CA VAL A 379 1.26 9.73 8.99
C VAL A 379 0.57 8.56 9.70
N PRO A 380 0.97 7.30 9.46
CA PRO A 380 0.39 6.13 10.10
C PRO A 380 0.48 6.21 11.63
N LYS A 381 -0.52 5.66 12.33
CA LYS A 381 -0.60 5.72 13.81
C LYS A 381 0.67 5.24 14.50
N ASP A 382 1.33 4.21 13.98
CA ASP A 382 2.57 3.65 14.54
C ASP A 382 3.79 4.59 14.38
N LYS A 383 3.71 5.56 13.45
CA LYS A 383 4.77 6.55 13.19
C LYS A 383 4.51 7.92 13.80
N GLN A 384 3.28 8.22 14.21
CA GLN A 384 2.90 9.53 14.77
C GLN A 384 3.70 9.97 16.00
N LYS A 385 4.39 9.05 16.70
CA LYS A 385 5.27 9.39 17.83
C LYS A 385 6.64 9.92 17.40
N VAL A 386 7.07 9.61 16.19
CA VAL A 386 8.40 9.93 15.65
C VAL A 386 8.28 10.99 14.55
N ASP A 387 7.30 10.80 13.67
CA ASP A 387 7.09 11.61 12.49
C ASP A 387 5.97 12.63 12.71
N LYS A 388 6.22 13.85 12.24
CA LYS A 388 5.29 14.98 12.32
C LYS A 388 4.44 15.11 11.06
N GLU A 389 5.06 15.03 9.89
CA GLU A 389 4.39 15.22 8.59
C GLU A 389 5.17 14.55 7.46
N TYR A 390 4.43 14.19 6.41
CA TYR A 390 4.96 13.69 5.13
C TYR A 390 4.52 14.63 4.02
N GLN A 391 5.46 15.07 3.17
CA GLN A 391 5.18 16.03 2.08
C GLN A 391 5.78 15.54 0.76
N ILE A 392 5.02 15.64 -0.33
CA ILE A 392 5.58 15.47 -1.67
C ILE A 392 6.34 16.74 -2.06
N VAL A 393 7.63 16.61 -2.32
CA VAL A 393 8.49 17.74 -2.70
C VAL A 393 8.68 17.82 -4.20
N ASP A 394 8.65 16.68 -4.90
CA ASP A 394 8.88 16.67 -6.34
C ASP A 394 8.31 15.41 -7.01
N PHE A 395 8.09 15.49 -8.32
CA PHE A 395 7.77 14.35 -9.18
C PHE A 395 8.74 14.31 -10.38
N ASN A 396 9.30 13.14 -10.64
CA ASN A 396 10.24 12.90 -11.74
C ASN A 396 9.89 11.59 -12.45
N PHE A 397 10.40 11.42 -13.67
CA PHE A 397 10.31 10.13 -14.35
C PHE A 397 11.34 9.16 -13.76
N ASN A 398 11.07 7.87 -13.84
CA ASN A 398 12.07 6.83 -13.65
C ASN A 398 11.91 5.77 -14.77
N ASN A 399 12.98 5.04 -15.04
CA ASN A 399 13.02 4.03 -16.06
C ASN A 399 12.17 2.81 -15.66
N TYR A 400 11.36 2.34 -16.60
CA TYR A 400 10.48 1.18 -16.45
C TYR A 400 10.54 0.37 -17.74
N PHE A 401 11.13 -0.83 -17.73
CA PHE A 401 11.20 -1.66 -18.95
C PHE A 401 11.65 -0.91 -20.22
N ASN A 402 12.69 -0.09 -20.12
CA ASN A 402 13.10 0.78 -21.22
C ASN A 402 11.96 1.69 -21.74
N THR A 403 11.18 2.27 -20.83
CA THR A 403 10.29 3.41 -21.04
C THR A 403 10.46 4.37 -19.85
N ASN A 404 9.87 5.56 -19.92
CA ASN A 404 9.85 6.58 -18.86
C ASN A 404 8.43 6.77 -18.32
N GLN A 405 7.77 5.65 -18.04
CA GLN A 405 6.36 5.55 -17.61
C GLN A 405 6.20 5.46 -16.10
N LEU A 406 7.28 5.22 -15.35
CA LEU A 406 7.23 5.20 -13.89
C LEU A 406 7.32 6.64 -13.37
N ILE A 407 6.36 7.03 -12.54
CA ILE A 407 6.40 8.29 -11.82
C ILE A 407 7.08 8.02 -10.49
N GLU A 408 8.12 8.80 -10.23
CA GLU A 408 8.85 8.83 -8.98
C GLU A 408 8.47 10.10 -8.21
N ALA A 409 7.90 9.95 -7.02
CA ALA A 409 7.68 11.05 -6.09
C ALA A 409 8.83 11.12 -5.08
N THR A 410 9.33 12.32 -4.81
CA THR A 410 10.23 12.58 -3.67
C THR A 410 9.40 12.96 -2.46
N VAL A 411 9.42 12.13 -1.42
CA VAL A 411 8.70 12.34 -0.17
C VAL A 411 9.68 12.86 0.88
N LYS A 412 9.36 13.99 1.51
CA LYS A 412 10.06 14.49 2.69
C LYS A 412 9.32 14.04 3.93
N VAL A 413 10.03 13.37 4.83
CA VAL A 413 9.55 13.03 6.17
C VAL A 413 10.16 14.02 7.15
N THR A 414 9.33 14.80 7.83
CA THR A 414 9.76 15.71 8.90
C THR A 414 9.42 15.08 10.25
N ARG A 415 10.40 14.99 11.15
CA ARG A 415 10.23 14.47 12.52
C ARG A 415 9.80 15.57 13.48
N TRP A 416 9.37 15.20 14.69
CA TRP A 416 8.96 16.18 15.72
C TRP A 416 10.08 17.13 16.18
N ASP A 417 11.34 16.72 16.04
CA ASP A 417 12.51 17.56 16.30
C ASP A 417 12.88 18.50 15.13
N ASN A 418 12.06 18.52 14.07
CA ASN A 418 12.26 19.23 12.80
C ASN A 418 13.44 18.76 11.94
N SER A 419 14.10 17.65 12.31
CA SER A 419 14.97 16.94 11.37
C SER A 419 14.14 16.37 10.21
N PHE A 420 14.75 16.18 9.04
CA PHE A 420 14.07 15.63 7.89
C PHE A 420 14.92 14.64 7.11
N GLU A 421 14.24 13.71 6.45
CA GLU A 421 14.83 12.71 5.57
C GLU A 421 14.00 12.62 4.29
N TYR A 422 14.66 12.36 3.16
CA TYR A 422 14.00 12.20 1.87
C TYR A 422 13.90 10.72 1.52
N PHE A 423 12.76 10.36 0.92
CA PHE A 423 12.48 9.03 0.41
C PHE A 423 12.01 9.12 -1.04
N THR A 424 12.27 8.06 -1.79
CA THR A 424 11.77 7.87 -3.14
C THR A 424 10.53 6.99 -3.06
N TRP A 425 9.42 7.45 -3.63
CA TRP A 425 8.21 6.65 -3.76
C TRP A 425 7.87 6.46 -5.24
N ILE A 426 7.95 5.21 -5.68
CA ILE A 426 7.60 4.84 -7.05
C ILE A 426 6.14 4.42 -7.14
N SER A 427 5.46 4.86 -8.19
CA SER A 427 4.10 4.42 -8.46
C SER A 427 4.04 2.93 -8.78
N SER A 428 2.90 2.28 -8.53
CA SER A 428 2.58 1.07 -9.28
C SER A 428 2.50 1.44 -10.76
N ASN A 429 3.04 0.58 -11.64
CA ASN A 429 3.03 0.75 -13.10
C ASN A 429 1.80 1.53 -13.59
N PHE A 430 1.99 2.76 -14.10
CA PHE A 430 0.97 3.45 -14.89
C PHE A 430 1.02 2.85 -16.28
N ASP A 431 0.46 1.65 -16.37
CA ASP A 431 0.53 0.76 -17.50
C ASP A 431 0.23 1.47 -18.84
N ASP A 432 1.26 1.66 -19.68
CA ASP A 432 1.18 2.04 -21.10
C ASP A 432 1.57 0.82 -21.95
N HIS A 433 0.94 -0.32 -21.68
CA HIS A 433 0.90 -1.45 -22.60
C HIS A 433 -0.04 -1.11 -23.76
N GLY A 434 0.45 -0.28 -24.67
CA GLY A 434 -0.17 -0.09 -25.97
C GLY A 434 -1.42 0.76 -25.94
N HIS A 435 -1.21 2.06 -26.09
CA HIS A 435 -2.31 2.98 -26.30
C HIS A 435 -2.70 3.08 -27.76
N ARG A 436 -4.02 3.07 -27.99
CA ARG A 436 -4.62 3.49 -29.25
C ARG A 436 -4.12 4.87 -29.69
N LEU A 437 -3.84 5.78 -28.73
CA LEU A 437 -3.22 7.09 -28.98
C LEU A 437 -1.86 6.99 -29.69
N LYS A 438 -1.03 6.01 -29.33
CA LYS A 438 0.28 5.82 -29.97
C LYS A 438 0.13 5.41 -31.42
N GLY A 439 -0.76 4.46 -31.71
CA GLY A 439 -1.09 4.05 -33.08
C GLY A 439 -1.68 5.20 -33.90
N MET A 440 -2.60 5.99 -33.32
CA MET A 440 -3.13 7.21 -33.95
C MET A 440 -2.03 8.19 -34.34
N ILE A 441 -1.08 8.46 -33.43
CA ILE A 441 -0.02 9.45 -33.65
C ILE A 441 0.97 8.95 -34.70
N VAL A 442 1.49 7.72 -34.57
CA VAL A 442 2.50 7.16 -35.49
C VAL A 442 1.97 7.10 -36.92
N ASN A 443 0.72 6.65 -37.10
CA ASN A 443 0.12 6.53 -38.42
C ASN A 443 -0.54 7.84 -38.89
N ASN A 444 -0.71 8.81 -38.00
CA ASN A 444 -1.44 10.05 -38.20
C ASN A 444 -2.85 9.85 -38.79
N VAL A 445 -3.63 8.96 -38.16
CA VAL A 445 -4.98 8.55 -38.59
C VAL A 445 -6.05 8.81 -37.52
N LYS A 446 -7.32 8.65 -37.90
CA LYS A 446 -8.47 8.77 -36.99
C LYS A 446 -8.53 7.59 -36.01
N PRO A 447 -9.20 7.73 -34.85
CA PRO A 447 -9.31 6.65 -33.87
C PRO A 447 -9.82 5.33 -34.48
N GLU A 448 -10.84 5.38 -35.32
CA GLU A 448 -11.49 4.25 -35.98
C GLU A 448 -10.59 3.49 -36.96
N ASP A 449 -9.55 4.13 -37.48
CA ASP A 449 -8.64 3.56 -38.46
C ASP A 449 -7.44 2.82 -37.83
N VAL A 450 -7.25 2.98 -36.52
CA VAL A 450 -6.16 2.34 -35.77
C VAL A 450 -6.40 0.83 -35.68
N GLN A 451 -5.46 0.05 -36.22
CA GLN A 451 -5.46 -1.39 -36.14
C GLN A 451 -4.83 -1.87 -34.83
N VAL A 452 -5.18 -3.08 -34.40
CA VAL A 452 -4.56 -3.71 -33.20
C VAL A 452 -3.05 -3.87 -33.39
N SER A 453 -2.58 -4.07 -34.61
CA SER A 453 -1.15 -4.12 -34.95
C SER A 453 -0.41 -2.79 -34.74
N ASP A 454 -1.13 -1.67 -34.73
CA ASP A 454 -0.56 -0.34 -34.51
C ASP A 454 -0.34 -0.05 -33.01
N ILE A 455 -0.85 -0.93 -32.15
CA ILE A 455 -0.77 -0.82 -30.71
C ILE A 455 0.53 -1.51 -30.25
N PHE A 456 1.52 -0.69 -29.88
CA PHE A 456 2.78 -1.18 -29.33
C PHE A 456 2.60 -1.59 -27.86
N SER A 457 2.62 -2.88 -27.57
CA SER A 457 2.66 -3.40 -26.19
C SER A 457 4.04 -3.99 -25.90
N TYR A 458 4.67 -3.56 -24.81
CA TYR A 458 5.92 -4.14 -24.35
C TYR A 458 5.70 -5.60 -23.89
N LYS A 459 6.62 -6.50 -24.23
CA LYS A 459 6.59 -7.91 -23.83
C LYS A 459 7.83 -8.27 -23.01
N ASN A 460 7.80 -9.41 -22.31
CA ASN A 460 8.89 -9.90 -21.43
C ASN A 460 10.20 -10.28 -22.18
N LYS A 461 10.39 -9.78 -23.41
CA LYS A 461 11.61 -9.74 -24.19
C LYS A 461 11.67 -8.33 -24.76
N ILE A 462 12.77 -7.62 -24.49
CA ILE A 462 12.95 -6.20 -24.82
C ILE A 462 12.82 -6.02 -26.34
N GLU A 463 11.64 -5.64 -26.83
CA GLU A 463 11.51 -5.08 -28.17
C GLU A 463 12.04 -3.64 -28.11
N GLU A 464 12.92 -3.27 -29.03
CA GLU A 464 13.40 -1.89 -29.13
C GLU A 464 12.20 -0.94 -29.26
N ALA A 465 12.25 0.20 -28.56
CA ALA A 465 11.26 1.25 -28.75
C ALA A 465 11.17 1.60 -30.25
N PRO A 466 9.95 1.64 -30.85
CA PRO A 466 9.81 1.93 -32.27
C PRO A 466 10.26 3.36 -32.57
N GLU A 467 10.63 3.59 -33.82
CA GLU A 467 10.83 4.95 -34.33
C GLU A 467 9.51 5.73 -34.29
N GLY A 468 9.58 7.00 -33.91
CA GLY A 468 8.44 7.90 -33.85
C GLY A 468 8.08 8.53 -35.21
N ILE A 469 7.06 9.38 -35.19
CA ILE A 469 6.72 10.32 -36.27
C ILE A 469 7.35 11.69 -36.00
N LYS A 470 7.78 12.39 -37.05
CA LYS A 470 8.26 13.78 -36.97
C LYS A 470 7.12 14.72 -36.66
N LEU A 471 7.38 15.77 -35.88
CA LEU A 471 6.41 16.82 -35.54
C LEU A 471 5.85 17.52 -36.79
N SER A 472 6.65 17.67 -37.84
CA SER A 472 6.20 18.24 -39.12
C SER A 472 5.15 17.39 -39.83
N ASP A 473 5.20 16.07 -39.62
CA ASP A 473 4.31 15.12 -40.28
C ASP A 473 3.05 14.87 -39.44
N PHE A 474 3.16 15.01 -38.12
CA PHE A 474 2.04 14.97 -37.19
C PHE A 474 1.19 16.26 -37.25
N ILE A 475 1.81 17.45 -37.25
CA ILE A 475 1.12 18.74 -37.15
C ILE A 475 0.83 19.30 -38.55
N LYS A 476 -0.19 18.77 -39.24
CA LYS A 476 -0.60 19.23 -40.58
C LYS A 476 -1.68 20.31 -40.52
N VAL A 477 -1.30 21.59 -40.49
CA VAL A 477 -2.22 22.75 -40.36
C VAL A 477 -3.42 22.73 -41.30
N LYS A 478 -3.25 22.26 -42.55
CA LYS A 478 -4.30 22.29 -43.57
C LYS A 478 -5.26 21.11 -43.52
N ASP A 479 -4.92 20.06 -42.78
CA ASP A 479 -5.68 18.81 -42.72
C ASP A 479 -6.27 18.60 -41.33
N THR A 480 -7.56 18.88 -41.23
CA THR A 480 -8.30 18.88 -39.96
C THR A 480 -8.69 17.50 -39.49
N ASP A 481 -8.50 16.48 -40.34
CA ASP A 481 -8.86 15.09 -40.09
C ASP A 481 -7.66 14.26 -39.58
N THR A 482 -6.58 14.94 -39.20
CA THR A 482 -5.37 14.35 -38.62
C THR A 482 -5.51 14.05 -37.14
N ALA A 483 -4.68 13.12 -36.65
CA ALA A 483 -4.63 12.77 -35.23
C ALA A 483 -4.40 14.00 -34.36
N PHE A 484 -3.53 14.93 -34.77
CA PHE A 484 -3.25 16.16 -34.03
C PHE A 484 -4.51 17.00 -33.77
N HIS A 485 -5.29 17.32 -34.80
CA HIS A 485 -6.49 18.17 -34.66
C HIS A 485 -7.59 17.47 -33.87
N ILE A 486 -7.79 16.17 -34.08
CA ILE A 486 -8.78 15.38 -33.33
C ILE A 486 -8.43 15.36 -31.84
N LEU A 487 -7.17 15.09 -31.51
CA LEU A 487 -6.70 15.00 -30.13
C LEU A 487 -6.66 16.36 -29.44
N LEU A 488 -6.40 17.44 -30.20
CA LEU A 488 -6.47 18.82 -29.73
C LEU A 488 -7.90 19.18 -29.30
N GLU A 489 -8.89 18.90 -30.14
CA GLU A 489 -10.31 19.13 -29.81
C GLU A 489 -10.74 18.25 -28.62
N LYS A 490 -10.34 16.98 -28.58
CA LYS A 490 -10.63 16.06 -27.46
C LYS A 490 -10.13 16.60 -26.12
N ALA A 491 -8.92 17.16 -26.07
CA ALA A 491 -8.38 17.78 -24.85
C ALA A 491 -9.26 18.94 -24.36
N GLY A 492 -9.76 19.78 -25.28
CA GLY A 492 -10.67 20.87 -24.92
C GLY A 492 -12.06 20.40 -24.52
N GLU A 493 -12.63 19.42 -25.21
CA GLU A 493 -13.95 18.84 -24.87
C GLU A 493 -13.98 18.30 -23.44
N HIS A 494 -12.93 17.56 -23.04
CA HIS A 494 -12.81 17.02 -21.68
C HIS A 494 -12.70 18.11 -20.62
N LEU A 495 -11.93 19.16 -20.90
CA LEU A 495 -11.85 20.32 -20.00
C LEU A 495 -13.22 21.00 -19.83
N GLU A 496 -13.97 21.18 -20.92
CA GLU A 496 -15.30 21.80 -20.86
C GLU A 496 -16.31 20.93 -20.10
N GLN A 497 -16.27 19.61 -20.27
CA GLN A 497 -17.10 18.67 -19.50
C GLN A 497 -16.80 18.83 -18.00
N LEU A 498 -15.52 18.85 -17.63
CA LEU A 498 -15.10 19.05 -16.25
C LEU A 498 -15.57 20.40 -15.68
N PHE A 499 -15.49 21.49 -16.44
CA PHE A 499 -15.94 22.81 -15.98
C PHE A 499 -17.46 22.95 -15.94
N SER A 500 -18.18 22.27 -16.84
CA SER A 500 -19.65 22.28 -16.85
C SER A 500 -20.25 21.68 -15.58
N TYR A 501 -19.56 20.74 -14.94
CA TYR A 501 -20.00 20.14 -13.68
C TYR A 501 -20.07 21.15 -12.52
N TRP A 502 -19.25 22.21 -12.56
CA TRP A 502 -19.15 23.19 -11.46
C TRP A 502 -19.95 24.48 -11.69
N ASP A 503 -20.67 24.60 -12.81
CA ASP A 503 -21.54 25.71 -13.29
C ASP A 503 -20.94 27.14 -13.32
N ASN A 504 -19.96 27.47 -12.47
CA ASN A 504 -19.33 28.79 -12.32
C ASN A 504 -18.06 28.95 -13.17
N ASP A 505 -17.49 27.87 -13.70
CA ASP A 505 -16.24 27.88 -14.48
C ASP A 505 -16.43 27.52 -15.97
N SER A 506 -17.68 27.45 -16.44
CA SER A 506 -17.95 27.31 -17.88
C SER A 506 -17.29 28.47 -18.64
N ARG A 507 -16.50 28.15 -19.66
CA ARG A 507 -15.77 29.11 -20.50
C ARG A 507 -16.65 30.25 -21.03
N ARG A 508 -17.93 29.99 -21.27
CA ARG A 508 -18.93 30.98 -21.72
C ARG A 508 -19.18 32.12 -20.71
N ASN A 509 -18.88 31.88 -19.44
CA ASN A 509 -19.05 32.84 -18.34
C ASN A 509 -17.74 33.59 -18.00
N TYR A 510 -16.61 33.18 -18.58
CA TYR A 510 -15.28 33.71 -18.25
C TYR A 510 -14.73 34.65 -19.32
N GLU A 511 -14.03 35.70 -18.88
CA GLU A 511 -13.39 36.68 -19.77
C GLU A 511 -11.99 36.21 -20.17
N ALA A 512 -11.79 35.93 -21.46
CA ALA A 512 -10.52 35.46 -22.01
C ALA A 512 -9.30 36.29 -21.56
N ALA A 513 -9.46 37.61 -21.45
CA ALA A 513 -8.41 38.54 -21.03
C ALA A 513 -7.90 38.34 -19.59
N LYS A 514 -8.62 37.59 -18.75
CA LYS A 514 -8.22 37.28 -17.37
C LYS A 514 -7.37 36.02 -17.25
N LEU A 515 -7.26 35.22 -18.32
CA LEU A 515 -6.40 34.04 -18.30
C LEU A 515 -4.93 34.45 -18.47
N THR A 516 -4.09 33.83 -17.67
CA THR A 516 -2.63 33.91 -17.72
C THR A 516 -2.06 32.50 -17.82
N THR A 517 -0.78 32.37 -18.12
CA THR A 517 -0.09 31.07 -18.11
C THR A 517 -0.27 30.32 -16.78
N ASP A 518 -0.37 31.04 -15.67
CA ASP A 518 -0.50 30.44 -14.33
C ASP A 518 -1.94 30.13 -13.91
N SER A 519 -2.93 30.53 -14.73
CA SER A 519 -4.34 30.24 -14.46
C SER A 519 -4.59 28.74 -14.42
N PHE A 520 -5.36 28.27 -13.43
CA PHE A 520 -5.62 26.84 -13.26
C PHE A 520 -6.21 26.20 -14.52
N GLN A 521 -7.08 26.93 -15.26
CA GLN A 521 -7.67 26.43 -16.49
C GLN A 521 -6.61 26.11 -17.54
N VAL A 522 -5.58 26.96 -17.64
CA VAL A 522 -4.45 26.77 -18.56
C VAL A 522 -3.58 25.61 -18.09
N LYS A 523 -3.33 25.47 -16.79
CA LYS A 523 -2.58 24.34 -16.22
C LYS A 523 -3.28 22.99 -16.44
N VAL A 524 -4.60 22.91 -16.25
CA VAL A 524 -5.39 21.70 -16.48
C VAL A 524 -5.49 21.40 -17.98
N LEU A 525 -5.71 22.41 -18.83
CA LEU A 525 -5.66 22.25 -20.28
C LEU A 525 -4.29 21.72 -20.74
N ALA A 526 -3.20 22.26 -20.20
CA ALA A 526 -1.86 21.81 -20.50
C ALA A 526 -1.63 20.35 -20.08
N ALA A 527 -2.18 19.92 -18.94
CA ALA A 527 -2.17 18.51 -18.56
C ALA A 527 -2.91 17.63 -19.60
N TYR A 528 -4.08 18.06 -20.08
CA TYR A 528 -4.79 17.35 -21.16
C TYR A 528 -4.04 17.38 -22.50
N PHE A 529 -3.38 18.48 -22.88
CA PHE A 529 -2.53 18.49 -24.06
C PHE A 529 -1.36 17.52 -23.94
N ASN A 530 -0.66 17.51 -22.79
CA ASN A 530 0.39 16.53 -22.53
C ASN A 530 -0.15 15.09 -22.50
N ASN A 531 -1.42 14.91 -22.14
CA ASN A 531 -2.06 13.60 -22.15
C ASN A 531 -2.44 13.10 -23.56
N TYR A 532 -3.12 13.93 -24.34
CA TYR A 532 -3.68 13.52 -25.63
C TYR A 532 -2.69 13.69 -26.78
N LEU A 533 -1.87 14.74 -26.75
CA LEU A 533 -0.97 15.06 -27.86
C LEU A 533 0.41 14.44 -27.73
N LEU A 534 0.81 14.02 -26.53
CA LEU A 534 2.10 13.34 -26.32
C LEU A 534 1.90 11.86 -26.06
N ALA A 535 2.63 11.06 -26.83
CA ALA A 535 3.03 9.71 -26.50
C ALA A 535 4.54 9.60 -26.80
N TYR A 536 5.19 8.49 -26.45
CA TYR A 536 6.59 8.18 -26.87
C TYR A 536 6.79 8.06 -28.39
N ALA A 537 5.82 8.52 -29.18
CA ALA A 537 5.80 8.44 -30.63
C ALA A 537 6.30 9.72 -31.32
N LEU A 538 6.51 10.85 -30.63
CA LEU A 538 6.91 12.09 -31.29
C LEU A 538 8.43 12.31 -31.22
N GLU A 539 9.07 12.46 -32.38
CA GLU A 539 10.53 12.71 -32.54
C GLU A 539 11.42 11.63 -31.91
N ASN A 540 10.87 10.44 -31.65
CA ASN A 540 11.60 9.39 -30.97
C ASN A 540 12.49 8.61 -31.93
N GLU A 541 13.77 8.46 -31.59
CA GLU A 541 14.71 7.59 -32.27
C GLU A 541 14.48 6.13 -31.85
N LYS A 542 14.62 5.20 -32.80
CA LYS A 542 14.49 3.76 -32.53
C LYS A 542 15.45 3.33 -31.42
N GLY A 543 14.91 2.64 -30.42
CA GLY A 543 15.69 2.12 -29.28
C GLY A 543 16.13 3.17 -28.24
N LYS A 544 15.80 4.46 -28.41
CA LYS A 544 16.15 5.52 -27.44
C LYS A 544 14.92 6.18 -26.85
N ILE A 545 14.73 6.01 -25.55
CA ILE A 545 13.52 6.43 -24.82
C ILE A 545 13.45 7.94 -24.61
N HIS A 546 14.61 8.57 -24.39
CA HIS A 546 14.74 9.99 -24.04
C HIS A 546 15.18 10.84 -25.23
N SER A 547 14.74 10.48 -26.44
CA SER A 547 15.09 11.21 -27.67
C SER A 547 13.94 12.08 -28.18
N GLY A 548 12.68 11.70 -27.90
CA GLY A 548 11.49 12.40 -28.36
C GLY A 548 11.05 13.63 -27.54
N VAL A 549 9.77 14.00 -27.67
CA VAL A 549 9.16 15.11 -26.92
C VAL A 549 8.92 14.70 -25.47
N LYS A 550 9.48 15.48 -24.54
CA LYS A 550 9.37 15.30 -23.09
C LYS A 550 8.08 15.86 -22.52
N ARG A 551 7.70 17.08 -22.92
CA ARG A 551 6.48 17.79 -22.49
C ARG A 551 6.08 18.91 -23.47
N ILE A 552 4.85 19.39 -23.36
CA ILE A 552 4.35 20.61 -24.00
C ILE A 552 4.19 21.69 -22.92
N ASP A 553 4.96 22.77 -23.03
CA ASP A 553 4.79 23.96 -22.20
C ASP A 553 3.76 24.89 -22.86
N VAL A 554 2.65 25.16 -22.19
CA VAL A 554 1.57 26.01 -22.69
C VAL A 554 1.69 27.40 -22.11
N ASN A 555 1.80 28.41 -22.96
CA ASN A 555 1.90 29.80 -22.56
C ASN A 555 0.72 30.60 -23.11
N VAL A 556 0.11 31.44 -22.29
CA VAL A 556 -0.82 32.47 -22.78
C VAL A 556 0.01 33.62 -23.34
N ILE A 557 -0.23 33.97 -24.60
CA ILE A 557 0.40 35.13 -25.23
C ILE A 557 -0.49 36.35 -24.93
N PRO A 558 0.00 37.33 -24.14
CA PRO A 558 -0.77 38.52 -23.86
C PRO A 558 -1.03 39.28 -25.16
N ASP A 559 -2.29 39.70 -25.33
CA ASP A 559 -2.72 40.70 -26.29
C ASP A 559 -2.50 40.39 -27.79
N GLN A 560 -3.52 39.73 -28.36
CA GLN A 560 -3.91 39.91 -29.77
C GLN A 560 -5.42 40.10 -29.84
N SER A 561 -5.92 41.21 -29.28
CA SER A 561 -7.24 41.85 -29.55
C SER A 561 -8.32 41.04 -30.31
N GLN A 562 -8.83 39.94 -29.74
CA GLN A 562 -10.02 39.24 -30.25
C GLN A 562 -10.93 38.83 -29.10
N PHE A 563 -12.13 39.42 -29.05
CA PHE A 563 -13.14 39.12 -28.03
C PHE A 563 -13.50 37.64 -28.01
N GLY A 564 -13.57 37.05 -26.81
CA GLY A 564 -13.99 35.66 -26.63
C GLY A 564 -12.96 34.60 -27.07
N ARG A 565 -11.68 34.97 -27.28
CA ARG A 565 -10.60 34.05 -27.68
C ARG A 565 -9.35 34.25 -26.83
N VAL A 566 -8.63 33.16 -26.54
CA VAL A 566 -7.32 33.17 -25.87
C VAL A 566 -6.25 32.70 -26.85
N TYR A 567 -5.15 33.43 -26.96
CA TYR A 567 -4.04 33.05 -27.84
C TYR A 567 -2.98 32.27 -27.05
N LEU A 568 -2.74 31.02 -27.47
CA LEU A 568 -1.87 30.07 -26.80
C LEU A 568 -0.65 29.76 -27.66
N ARG A 569 0.51 29.60 -27.01
CA ARG A 569 1.72 29.01 -27.60
C ARG A 569 2.04 27.70 -26.91
N LEU A 570 2.04 26.61 -27.66
CA LEU A 570 2.41 25.26 -27.23
C LEU A 570 3.87 25.01 -27.65
N ASP A 571 4.79 25.00 -26.69
CA ASP A 571 6.21 24.72 -26.93
C ASP A 571 6.48 23.22 -26.69
N PHE A 572 6.87 22.48 -27.74
CA PHE A 572 7.24 21.06 -27.67
C PHE A 572 8.70 20.94 -27.23
N MET A 573 8.90 20.56 -25.97
CA MET A 573 10.20 20.48 -25.32
C MET A 573 10.74 19.06 -25.36
N GLY A 574 11.97 18.88 -25.82
CA GLY A 574 12.72 17.62 -25.79
C GLY A 574 13.47 17.40 -24.49
N PHE A 575 14.06 16.22 -24.35
CA PHE A 575 14.95 15.89 -23.23
C PHE A 575 16.28 16.63 -23.36
N ALA A 576 16.92 16.93 -22.23
CA ALA A 576 18.25 17.53 -22.22
C ALA A 576 19.36 16.51 -22.56
N SER A 577 19.14 15.22 -22.30
CA SER A 577 20.06 14.11 -22.62
C SER A 577 19.37 12.76 -22.49
N ASP A 578 20.05 11.68 -22.90
CA ASP A 578 19.58 10.30 -22.76
C ASP A 578 19.34 9.86 -21.30
N ASN A 579 19.84 10.60 -20.31
CA ASN A 579 19.67 10.30 -18.88
C ASN A 579 18.77 11.32 -18.15
N ASP A 580 18.04 12.15 -18.90
CA ASP A 580 17.19 13.21 -18.33
C ASP A 580 15.87 12.66 -17.77
N LEU A 581 15.88 12.36 -16.47
CA LEU A 581 14.73 11.85 -15.73
C LEU A 581 13.88 12.94 -15.05
N LYS A 582 14.36 14.18 -14.97
CA LYS A 582 13.62 15.23 -14.26
C LYS A 582 12.39 15.69 -15.04
N PHE A 583 11.35 16.24 -14.41
CA PHE A 583 10.25 16.84 -15.18
C PHE A 583 10.69 18.10 -15.97
N LYS A 584 11.51 18.95 -15.34
CA LYS A 584 12.17 20.10 -15.97
C LYS A 584 13.68 20.06 -15.71
N SER A 585 14.46 20.24 -16.77
CA SER A 585 15.92 20.23 -16.76
C SER A 585 16.48 21.49 -17.40
N GLU A 586 17.69 21.86 -16.99
CA GLU A 586 18.48 22.85 -17.72
C GLU A 586 18.89 22.29 -19.09
N ASN A 587 19.02 23.16 -20.09
CA ASN A 587 19.45 22.83 -21.46
C ASN A 587 18.48 21.91 -22.25
N GLU A 588 17.20 21.85 -21.87
CA GLU A 588 16.18 21.23 -22.70
C GLU A 588 16.04 21.95 -24.05
N LYS A 589 15.95 21.17 -25.13
CA LYS A 589 15.81 21.71 -26.47
C LYS A 589 14.34 21.91 -26.82
N LYS A 590 14.01 23.06 -27.39
CA LYS A 590 12.69 23.27 -28.01
C LYS A 590 12.71 22.72 -29.44
N TYR A 591 11.79 21.82 -29.78
CA TYR A 591 11.69 21.31 -31.15
C TYR A 591 10.79 22.19 -32.03
N GLN A 592 9.63 22.59 -31.51
CA GLN A 592 8.64 23.36 -32.28
C GLN A 592 7.71 24.14 -31.34
N SER A 593 7.15 25.25 -31.84
CA SER A 593 6.08 26.00 -31.20
C SER A 593 4.84 26.02 -32.11
N VAL A 594 3.67 25.70 -31.55
CA VAL A 594 2.38 25.82 -32.24
C VAL A 594 1.58 26.94 -31.61
N TYR A 595 1.11 27.87 -32.43
CA TYR A 595 0.30 29.01 -32.03
C TYR A 595 -1.14 28.73 -32.41
N LEU A 596 -2.06 28.86 -31.45
CA LEU A 596 -3.46 28.56 -31.66
C LEU A 596 -4.36 29.46 -30.82
N TYR A 597 -5.57 29.67 -31.31
CA TYR A 597 -6.64 30.34 -30.58
C TYR A 597 -7.54 29.31 -29.90
N TRP A 598 -7.78 29.49 -28.60
CA TRP A 598 -8.82 28.79 -27.84
C TRP A 598 -10.09 29.65 -27.82
N ASN A 599 -11.13 29.16 -28.48
CA ASN A 599 -12.36 29.89 -28.80
C ASN A 599 -13.47 29.69 -27.78
N GLY A 600 -14.55 30.47 -27.84
CA GLY A 600 -15.80 30.20 -27.11
C GLY A 600 -15.91 30.82 -25.70
N PHE A 601 -15.04 31.78 -25.37
CA PHE A 601 -15.14 32.56 -24.12
C PHE A 601 -16.26 33.61 -24.18
N LYS A 602 -16.56 34.23 -23.03
CA LYS A 602 -17.54 35.33 -22.94
C LYS A 602 -17.26 36.39 -24.02
N GLY A 603 -18.28 36.70 -24.82
CA GLY A 603 -18.18 37.66 -25.93
C GLY A 603 -17.78 37.07 -27.28
N TYR A 604 -17.60 35.74 -27.39
CA TYR A 604 -17.40 35.07 -28.67
C TYR A 604 -18.69 35.10 -29.50
N SER A 605 -18.64 35.73 -30.67
CA SER A 605 -19.83 36.05 -31.49
C SER A 605 -20.10 35.06 -32.62
N GLN A 606 -19.20 34.12 -32.89
CA GLN A 606 -19.34 33.13 -33.96
C GLN A 606 -19.91 31.80 -33.43
N PRO A 607 -20.62 31.01 -34.27
CA PRO A 607 -20.96 29.63 -33.93
C PRO A 607 -19.70 28.84 -33.58
N LEU A 608 -19.71 28.16 -32.43
CA LEU A 608 -18.56 27.37 -31.96
C LEU A 608 -18.50 26.05 -32.75
N ASN A 609 -17.84 26.09 -33.91
CA ASN A 609 -17.63 24.91 -34.75
C ASN A 609 -16.35 24.14 -34.36
N LYS A 610 -15.36 24.82 -33.75
CA LYS A 610 -14.09 24.26 -33.27
C LYS A 610 -13.65 24.97 -32.00
N LEU A 611 -13.15 24.21 -31.02
CA LEU A 611 -12.60 24.75 -29.78
C LEU A 611 -11.26 25.44 -30.03
N PHE A 612 -10.48 24.93 -30.98
CA PHE A 612 -9.16 25.44 -31.30
C PHE A 612 -8.99 25.77 -32.78
N GLU A 613 -8.28 26.86 -33.07
CA GLU A 613 -7.87 27.24 -34.42
C GLU A 613 -6.36 27.45 -34.44
N VAL A 614 -5.64 26.62 -35.21
CA VAL A 614 -4.19 26.74 -35.38
C VAL A 614 -3.88 27.92 -36.29
N ASP A 615 -3.14 28.89 -35.76
CA ASP A 615 -2.71 30.09 -36.50
C ASP A 615 -1.42 29.81 -37.27
N ARG A 616 -0.36 29.41 -36.55
CA ARG A 616 0.95 29.16 -37.17
C ARG A 616 1.83 28.19 -36.39
N ILE A 617 2.89 27.77 -37.07
CA ILE A 617 3.92 26.86 -36.53
C ILE A 617 5.29 27.50 -36.71
N GLU A 618 6.12 27.48 -35.67
CA GLU A 618 7.50 27.96 -35.70
C GLU A 618 8.45 26.83 -35.27
N ARG A 619 9.53 26.60 -36.04
CA ARG A 619 10.57 25.64 -35.63
C ARG A 619 11.35 26.19 -34.43
N GLY A 620 11.65 25.33 -33.46
CA GLY A 620 12.53 25.66 -32.35
C GLY A 620 13.94 25.97 -32.86
N LYS A 621 14.60 26.95 -32.24
CA LYS A 621 15.98 27.35 -32.54
C LYS A 621 16.96 26.57 -31.68
#